data_AF-A0A5J4P835-F1
#
_entry.id   AF-A0A5J4P835-F1
#
_cell.length_a   1.000
_cell.length_b   1.000
_cell.length_c   1.000
_cell.angle_alpha   90.00
_cell.angle_beta   90.00
_cell.angle_gamma   90.00
#
_symmetry.space_group_name_H-M   'P 1'
#
loop_
_entity.id
_entity.type
_entity.pdbx_description
1 polymer ?
#
loop_
_entity_poly.entity_id
_entity_poly.type
_entity_poly.pdbx_seq_one_letter_code
_entity_poly.pdbx_strand_id
1 'polypeptide(L)'
;MSGYEKALSGQTIHWVPKEEIPAKGFSWIKGGDIIAITTTISGLDVSHVGIAIYVKDELHLLHASLSKGKVTVEEVPLSQQLNKSKNMSGVRVLRMRKK
;
A
#
# COMPACT_ATOMS: atom_id res chain seq x y z
N MET A 1 20.98 1.71 13.52
CA MET A 1 20.17 1.12 12.42
C MET A 1 20.19 -0.40 12.47
N SER A 2 21.36 -1.06 12.39
CA SER A 2 21.47 -2.53 12.45
C SER A 2 20.77 -3.21 13.64
N GLY A 3 20.78 -2.60 14.83
CA GLY A 3 20.04 -3.11 15.98
C GLY A 3 18.51 -3.14 15.78
N TYR A 4 17.94 -2.11 15.15
CA TYR A 4 16.51 -2.05 14.84
C TYR A 4 16.14 -3.00 13.70
N GLU A 5 16.97 -3.07 12.65
CA GLU A 5 16.80 -4.01 11.53
C GLU A 5 16.80 -5.46 12.03
N LYS A 6 17.75 -5.82 12.91
CA LYS A 6 17.81 -7.15 13.52
C LYS A 6 16.59 -7.44 14.40
N ALA A 7 16.10 -6.44 15.14
CA ALA A 7 14.91 -6.61 15.98
C ALA A 7 13.62 -6.82 15.16
N LEU A 8 13.52 -6.20 13.98
CA LEU A 8 12.35 -6.31 13.10
C LEU A 8 12.40 -7.53 12.17
N SER A 9 13.61 -7.95 11.78
CA SER A 9 13.82 -9.08 10.87
C SER A 9 13.34 -10.40 11.48
N GLY A 10 12.68 -11.22 10.66
CA GLY A 10 12.15 -12.53 11.06
C GLY A 10 10.78 -12.50 11.74
N GLN A 11 10.23 -11.32 12.02
CA GLN A 11 8.86 -11.20 12.53
C GLN A 11 7.83 -11.55 11.44
N THR A 12 6.79 -12.29 11.84
CA THR A 12 5.65 -12.55 10.96
C THR A 12 4.70 -11.36 10.96
N ILE A 13 4.38 -10.87 9.77
CA ILE A 13 3.49 -9.72 9.57
C ILE A 13 2.48 -10.07 8.47
N HIS A 14 1.20 -9.76 8.71
CA HIS A 14 0.15 -9.96 7.71
C HIS A 14 0.15 -8.82 6.69
N TRP A 15 -0.07 -9.20 5.44
CA TRP A 15 -0.18 -8.34 4.27
C TRP A 15 -1.04 -9.05 3.22
N VAL A 16 -1.50 -8.33 2.21
CA VAL A 16 -2.29 -8.88 1.10
C VAL A 16 -1.45 -8.86 -0.18
N PRO A 17 -1.22 -10.03 -0.82
CA PRO A 17 -0.56 -10.10 -2.13
C PRO A 17 -1.30 -9.29 -3.19
N LYS A 18 -0.58 -8.61 -4.08
CA LYS A 18 -1.20 -7.74 -5.09
C LYS A 18 -2.12 -8.50 -6.04
N GLU A 19 -1.85 -9.78 -6.26
CA GLU A 19 -2.63 -10.66 -7.13
C GLU A 19 -4.03 -10.93 -6.57
N GLU A 20 -4.21 -10.81 -5.26
CA GLU A 20 -5.49 -11.04 -4.58
C GLU A 20 -6.35 -9.78 -4.48
N ILE A 21 -5.80 -8.59 -4.74
CA ILE A 21 -6.50 -7.32 -4.54
C ILE A 21 -7.38 -7.02 -5.76
N PRO A 22 -8.73 -7.06 -5.64
CA PRO A 22 -9.61 -6.70 -6.74
C PRO A 22 -9.62 -5.17 -6.95
N ALA A 23 -10.04 -4.70 -8.13
CA ALA A 23 -10.18 -3.27 -8.41
C ALA A 23 -11.11 -2.55 -7.40
N LYS A 24 -12.17 -3.21 -6.95
CA LYS A 24 -13.08 -2.72 -5.91
C LYS A 24 -12.50 -2.74 -4.49
N GLY A 25 -11.30 -3.28 -4.30
CA GLY A 25 -10.77 -3.57 -2.96
C GLY A 25 -11.63 -4.58 -2.18
N PHE A 26 -11.29 -4.76 -0.91
CA PHE A 26 -12.06 -5.61 -0.01
C PHE A 26 -13.03 -4.78 0.84
N SER A 27 -14.15 -5.37 1.25
CA SER A 27 -15.16 -4.71 2.09
C SER A 27 -14.64 -4.21 3.44
N TRP A 28 -13.51 -4.74 3.91
CA TRP A 28 -12.88 -4.34 5.17
C TRP A 28 -11.88 -3.18 5.00
N ILE A 29 -11.46 -2.87 3.77
CA ILE A 29 -10.71 -1.64 3.46
C ILE A 29 -11.72 -0.49 3.36
N LYS A 30 -11.46 0.59 4.08
CA LYS A 30 -12.33 1.76 4.12
C LYS A 30 -11.61 2.98 3.57
N GLY A 31 -12.38 3.92 3.03
CA GLY A 31 -11.86 5.24 2.72
C GLY A 31 -11.19 5.86 3.95
N GLY A 32 -9.97 6.38 3.76
CA GLY A 32 -9.14 6.93 4.83
C GLY A 32 -8.15 5.94 5.46
N ASP A 33 -8.19 4.64 5.12
CA ASP A 33 -7.14 3.71 5.56
C ASP A 33 -5.78 4.10 5.02
N ILE A 34 -4.74 3.89 5.82
CA ILE A 34 -3.35 4.00 5.38
C ILE A 34 -2.99 2.71 4.67
N ILE A 35 -2.53 2.85 3.42
CA ILE A 35 -2.03 1.76 2.60
C ILE A 35 -0.51 1.85 2.58
N ALA A 36 0.14 0.82 3.10
CA ALA A 36 1.59 0.65 3.03
C ALA A 36 1.91 -0.42 1.98
N ILE A 37 2.55 -0.02 0.89
CA ILE A 37 2.86 -0.89 -0.24
C ILE A 37 4.12 -1.68 0.07
N THR A 38 3.98 -3.00 0.18
CA THR A 38 5.09 -3.91 0.44
C THR A 38 5.95 -4.11 -0.80
N THR A 39 7.22 -4.46 -0.61
CA THR A 39 8.17 -4.60 -1.72
C THR A 39 8.98 -5.89 -1.68
N THR A 40 9.47 -6.30 -2.85
CA THR A 40 10.43 -7.41 -3.01
C THR A 40 11.90 -6.94 -3.02
N ILE A 41 12.16 -5.64 -2.83
CA ILE A 41 13.53 -5.11 -2.75
C ILE A 41 14.22 -5.69 -1.51
N SER A 42 15.38 -6.32 -1.71
CA SER A 42 16.15 -6.96 -0.63
C SER A 42 16.48 -5.97 0.49
N GLY A 43 16.14 -6.33 1.73
CA GLY A 43 16.37 -5.50 2.92
C GLY A 43 15.33 -4.39 3.16
N LEU A 44 14.25 -4.30 2.37
CA LEU A 44 13.21 -3.29 2.52
C LEU A 44 11.82 -3.92 2.60
N ASP A 45 10.99 -3.47 3.54
CA ASP A 45 9.65 -4.01 3.79
C ASP A 45 8.55 -3.23 3.06
N VAL A 46 8.63 -1.89 3.05
CA VAL A 46 7.64 -0.98 2.45
C VAL A 46 8.34 0.04 1.54
N SER A 47 7.89 0.15 0.29
CA SER A 47 8.48 1.08 -0.69
C SER A 47 7.70 2.37 -0.87
N HIS A 48 6.40 2.39 -0.52
CA HIS A 48 5.55 3.57 -0.72
C HIS A 48 4.33 3.54 0.20
N VAL A 49 3.71 4.70 0.41
CA VAL A 49 2.50 4.86 1.23
C VAL A 49 1.48 5.79 0.58
N GLY A 50 0.21 5.59 0.94
CA GLY A 50 -0.87 6.51 0.59
C GLY A 50 -2.12 6.25 1.41
N ILE A 51 -3.21 6.94 1.06
CA ILE A 51 -4.50 6.82 1.72
C ILE A 51 -5.49 6.17 0.75
N ALA A 52 -6.23 5.18 1.22
CA ALA A 52 -7.31 4.55 0.49
C ALA A 52 -8.41 5.57 0.18
N ILE A 53 -8.79 5.70 -1.08
CA ILE A 53 -9.92 6.52 -1.53
C ILE A 53 -10.72 5.72 -2.56
N TYR A 54 -12.06 5.81 -2.47
CA TYR A 54 -12.94 5.13 -3.41
C TYR A 54 -13.41 6.10 -4.49
N VAL A 55 -13.18 5.74 -5.76
CA VAL A 55 -13.61 6.51 -6.93
C VAL A 55 -14.50 5.61 -7.78
N LYS A 56 -15.78 5.95 -7.92
CA LYS A 56 -16.76 5.12 -8.65
C LYS A 56 -16.73 3.64 -8.24
N ASP A 57 -16.73 3.40 -6.92
CA ASP A 57 -16.67 2.07 -6.28
C ASP A 57 -15.37 1.26 -6.49
N GLU A 58 -14.33 1.86 -7.08
CA GLU A 58 -13.00 1.26 -7.18
C GLU A 58 -12.06 1.84 -6.12
N LEU A 59 -11.16 0.99 -5.60
CA LEU A 59 -10.16 1.39 -4.61
C LEU A 59 -8.97 2.03 -5.34
N HIS A 60 -8.75 3.31 -5.07
CA HIS A 60 -7.63 4.12 -5.55
C HIS A 60 -6.73 4.56 -4.39
N LEU A 61 -5.60 5.18 -4.75
CA LEU A 61 -4.63 5.69 -3.79
C LEU A 61 -4.51 7.21 -3.89
N LEU A 62 -4.78 7.91 -2.79
CA LEU A 62 -4.37 9.30 -2.61
C LEU A 62 -2.93 9.31 -2.06
N HIS A 63 -1.96 9.80 -2.83
CA HIS A 63 -0.55 9.78 -2.43
C HIS A 63 0.25 10.94 -2.99
N ALA A 64 1.41 11.21 -2.38
CA ALA A 64 2.44 12.04 -2.98
C ALA A 64 3.07 11.25 -4.15
N SER A 65 2.91 11.74 -5.37
CA SER A 65 3.47 11.12 -6.56
C SER A 65 4.75 11.83 -6.97
N LEU A 66 5.86 11.09 -7.00
CA LEU A 66 7.12 11.61 -7.52
C LEU A 66 7.00 11.96 -9.01
N SER A 67 6.34 11.10 -9.81
CA SER A 67 6.19 11.32 -11.25
C SER A 67 5.30 12.50 -11.59
N LYS A 68 4.28 12.80 -10.76
CA LYS A 68 3.41 13.97 -10.94
C LYS A 68 3.89 15.21 -10.16
N GLY A 69 4.92 15.08 -9.32
CA GLY A 69 5.48 16.17 -8.50
C GLY A 69 4.52 16.76 -7.47
N LYS A 70 3.41 16.08 -7.14
CA LYS A 70 2.35 16.59 -6.26
C LYS A 70 1.55 15.47 -5.61
N VAL A 71 0.78 15.82 -4.58
CA VAL A 71 -0.25 14.94 -4.03
C VAL A 71 -1.38 14.79 -5.05
N THR A 72 -1.77 13.56 -5.32
CA THR A 72 -2.72 13.23 -6.39
C THR A 72 -3.50 11.97 -6.01
N VAL A 73 -4.67 11.80 -6.62
CA VAL A 73 -5.35 10.51 -6.66
C VAL A 73 -4.82 9.76 -7.89
N GLU A 74 -4.34 8.54 -7.69
CA GLU A 74 -3.90 7.69 -8.80
C GLU A 74 -5.08 7.45 -9.76
N GLU A 75 -4.83 7.55 -11.06
CA GLU A 75 -5.90 7.52 -12.07
C GLU A 75 -6.44 6.10 -12.30
N VAL A 76 -5.64 5.10 -11.94
CA VAL A 76 -5.99 3.69 -12.05
C VAL A 76 -6.26 3.10 -10.65
N PRO A 77 -7.05 2.02 -10.55
CA PRO A 77 -7.24 1.32 -9.29
C PRO A 77 -5.92 0.85 -8.69
N LEU A 78 -5.88 0.72 -7.37
CA LEU A 78 -4.72 0.28 -6.60
C LEU A 78 -4.18 -1.06 -7.11
N SER A 79 -5.06 -2.00 -7.46
CA SER A 79 -4.67 -3.30 -8.04
C SER A 79 -3.87 -3.13 -9.35
N GLN A 80 -4.32 -2.25 -10.24
CA GLN A 80 -3.61 -1.96 -11.48
C GLN A 80 -2.31 -1.19 -11.21
N GLN A 81 -2.29 -0.26 -10.27
CA GLN A 81 -1.07 0.46 -9.87
C GLN A 81 0.01 -0.52 -9.36
N LEU A 82 -0.35 -1.46 -8.49
CA LEU A 82 0.56 -2.49 -7.96
C LEU A 82 1.13 -3.37 -9.08
N ASN A 83 0.32 -3.69 -10.09
CA ASN A 83 0.74 -4.52 -11.22
C ASN A 83 1.66 -3.81 -12.21
N LYS A 84 1.80 -2.47 -12.16
CA LYS A 84 2.76 -1.73 -12.99
C LYS A 84 4.22 -1.95 -12.58
N SER A 85 4.47 -2.36 -11.34
CA SER A 85 5.82 -2.55 -10.80
C SER A 85 6.04 -4.01 -10.38
N LYS A 86 7.14 -4.60 -10.86
CA LYS A 86 7.60 -5.92 -10.37
C LYS A 86 8.05 -5.88 -8.91
N ASN A 87 8.45 -4.70 -8.42
CA ASN A 87 8.99 -4.54 -7.07
C ASN A 87 7.91 -4.34 -6.02
N MET A 88 6.69 -3.93 -6.39
CA MET A 88 5.56 -3.85 -5.47
C MET A 88 4.99 -5.27 -5.32
N SER A 89 4.95 -5.80 -4.11
CA SER A 89 4.44 -7.15 -3.85
C SER A 89 2.97 -7.13 -3.46
N GLY A 90 2.49 -6.09 -2.76
CA GLY A 90 1.13 -6.00 -2.24
C GLY A 90 0.99 -4.90 -1.20
N VAL A 91 0.10 -5.07 -0.21
CA VAL A 91 -0.20 -4.01 0.76
C VAL A 91 -0.39 -4.51 2.19
N ARG A 92 -0.01 -3.66 3.14
CA ARG A 92 -0.52 -3.66 4.51
C ARG A 92 -1.53 -2.52 4.64
N VAL A 93 -2.58 -2.76 5.43
CA VAL A 93 -3.65 -1.80 5.64
C VAL A 93 -3.69 -1.43 7.12
N LEU A 94 -3.65 -0.14 7.41
CA LEU A 94 -3.71 0.39 8.77
C LEU A 94 -4.86 1.38 8.87
N ARG A 95 -5.49 1.44 10.04
CA ARG A 95 -6.59 2.38 10.32
C ARG A 95 -6.29 3.17 11.57
N MET A 96 -6.49 4.48 11.50
CA MET A 96 -6.38 5.35 12.67
C MET A 96 -7.38 4.89 13.75
N ARG A 97 -6.88 4.66 14.96
CA ARG A 97 -7.72 4.46 16.14
C ARG A 97 -7.63 5.70 17.01
N LYS A 98 -8.69 6.50 17.04
CA LYS A 98 -8.77 7.65 17.95
C LYS A 98 -8.95 7.13 19.38
N LYS A 99 -8.19 7.68 20.32
CA LYS A 99 -8.41 7.47 21.76
C LYS A 99 -9.54 8.36 22.24
#